data_AF-A0A0R3R747-F1
#
_entry.id   AF-A0A0R3R747-F1
#
_cell.length_a   1.000
_cell.length_b   1.000
_cell.length_c   1.000
_cell.angle_alpha   90.00
_cell.angle_beta   90.00
_cell.angle_gamma   90.00
#
_symmetry.space_group_name_H-M   'P 1'
#
loop_
_entity.id
_entity.type
_entity.pdbx_description
1 polymer ?
#
loop_
_entity_poly.entity_id
_entity_poly.type
_entity_poly.pdbx_seq_one_letter_code
_entity_poly.pdbx_strand_id
1 'polypeptide(L)'
;MNRYRVLVFAAFMFISATSVLPWNLFINAHEYYHYKLRNVTENATLSDEKDDTELQRSYEGWVTLTGGVSCAFGSGINFLVTGR
;
A
#
# COMPACT_ATOMS: atom_id res chain seq x y z
N MET A 1 23.94 22.37 20.06
CA MET A 1 23.53 21.87 18.74
C MET A 1 22.86 23.00 17.97
N ASN A 2 23.32 23.34 16.76
CA ASN A 2 22.83 24.52 16.03
C ASN A 2 21.35 24.37 15.65
N ARG A 3 20.47 25.30 16.04
CA ARG A 3 19.00 25.19 15.94
C ARG A 3 18.53 24.87 14.52
N TYR A 4 19.20 25.44 13.51
CA TYR A 4 18.94 25.16 12.10
C TYR A 4 19.21 23.71 11.69
N ARG A 5 20.26 23.08 12.23
CA ARG A 5 20.55 21.66 11.95
C ARG A 5 19.49 20.74 12.51
N VAL A 6 18.94 21.09 13.67
CA VAL A 6 17.82 20.34 14.29
C VAL A 6 16.55 20.47 13.45
N LEU A 7 16.25 21.66 12.93
CA LEU A 7 15.10 21.87 12.06
C LEU A 7 15.21 21.11 10.73
N VAL A 8 16.39 21.14 10.10
CA VAL A 8 16.66 20.38 8.88
C VAL A 8 16.52 18.88 9.13
N PHE A 9 17.08 18.37 10.23
CA PHE A 9 16.94 16.97 10.61
C PHE A 9 15.47 16.58 10.84
N ALA A 10 14.71 17.39 11.57
CA ALA A 10 13.29 17.15 11.79
C ALA A 10 12.48 17.15 10.48
N ALA A 11 12.80 18.04 9.53
CA ALA A 11 12.15 18.07 8.23
C ALA A 11 12.41 16.79 7.42
N PHE A 12 13.65 16.31 7.37
CA PHE A 12 13.98 15.05 6.69
C PHE A 12 13.30 13.85 7.36
N MET A 13 13.22 13.83 8.69
CA MET A 13 12.48 12.79 9.42
C MET A 13 10.99 12.81 9.07
N PHE A 14 10.38 14.00 8.97
CA PHE A 14 8.97 14.13 8.61
C PHE A 14 8.71 13.67 7.17
N ILE A 15 9.54 14.09 6.22
CA ILE A 15 9.46 13.66 4.81
C ILE A 15 9.61 12.14 4.70
N SER A 16 10.54 11.55 5.44
CA SER A 16 10.76 10.09 5.45
C SER A 16 9.59 9.35 6.08
N ALA A 17 8.96 9.92 7.12
CA ALA A 17 7.79 9.33 7.74
C ALA A 17 6.58 9.39 6.79
N THR A 18 6.29 10.56 6.21
CA THR A 18 5.14 10.73 5.32
C THR A 18 5.26 10.02 3.98
N SER A 19 6.48 9.67 3.53
CA SER A 19 6.65 8.87 2.31
C SER A 19 6.24 7.40 2.48
N VAL A 20 6.35 6.84 3.69
CA VAL A 20 6.06 5.42 3.97
C VAL A 20 4.74 5.22 4.73
N LEU A 21 4.34 6.18 5.58
CA LEU A 21 3.13 6.08 6.40
C LEU A 21 1.84 5.80 5.60
N PRO A 22 1.56 6.48 4.47
CA PRO A 22 0.35 6.21 3.69
C PRO A 22 0.30 4.78 3.16
N TRP A 23 1.44 4.27 2.67
CA TRP A 23 1.54 2.90 2.16
C TRP A 23 1.36 1.87 3.27
N ASN A 24 2.00 2.07 4.43
CA ASN A 24 1.85 1.19 5.58
C ASN A 24 0.42 1.14 6.10
N LEU A 25 -0.26 2.29 6.15
CA LEU A 25 -1.66 2.34 6.57
C LEU A 25 -2.57 1.61 5.56
N PHE A 26 -2.30 1.79 4.26
CA PHE A 26 -3.04 1.15 3.19
C PHE A 26 -2.94 -0.38 3.24
N ILE A 27 -1.73 -0.93 3.40
CA ILE A 27 -1.52 -2.39 3.49
C ILE A 27 -2.12 -2.94 4.79
N ASN A 28 -2.05 -2.21 5.91
CA ASN A 28 -2.69 -2.66 7.15
C ASN A 28 -4.22 -2.70 7.06
N ALA A 29 -4.84 -1.87 6.22
CA ALA A 29 -6.29 -1.86 5.98
C ALA A 29 -6.79 -3.07 5.17
N HIS A 30 -6.02 -4.16 5.07
CA HIS A 30 -6.39 -5.36 4.33
C HIS A 30 -7.75 -5.94 4.76
N GLU A 31 -8.09 -5.95 6.05
CA GLU A 31 -9.40 -6.41 6.56
C GLU A 31 -10.58 -5.59 5.98
N TYR A 32 -10.40 -4.29 5.78
CA TYR A 32 -11.43 -3.44 5.18
C TYR A 32 -11.68 -3.84 3.72
N TYR A 33 -10.61 -4.10 2.97
CA TYR A 33 -10.71 -4.54 1.57
C TYR A 33 -11.31 -5.94 1.47
N HIS A 34 -10.88 -6.87 2.32
CA HIS A 34 -11.50 -8.19 2.45
C HIS A 34 -13.01 -8.09 2.69
N TYR A 35 -13.45 -7.32 3.68
CA TYR A 35 -14.88 -7.13 3.95
C TYR A 35 -15.65 -6.55 2.75
N LYS A 36 -15.03 -5.61 2.03
CA LYS A 36 -15.66 -4.93 0.89
C LYS A 36 -15.75 -5.81 -0.36
N LEU A 37 -14.81 -6.74 -0.55
CA LEU A 37 -14.71 -7.61 -1.72
C LEU A 37 -15.54 -8.89 -1.59
N ARG A 38 -16.26 -9.09 -0.48
CA ARG A 38 -17.12 -10.27 -0.27
C ARG A 38 -18.26 -10.33 -1.29
N ASN A 39 -18.75 -11.54 -1.56
CA ASN A 39 -19.94 -11.75 -2.37
C ASN A 39 -21.18 -11.17 -1.64
N VAL A 40 -21.84 -10.17 -2.22
CA VAL A 40 -23.07 -9.55 -1.68
C VAL A 40 -24.32 -10.02 -2.43
N THR A 41 -24.15 -10.80 -3.50
CA THR A 41 -25.23 -11.16 -4.43
C THR A 41 -25.91 -12.49 -4.06
N GLU A 42 -25.26 -13.38 -3.30
CA GLU A 42 -25.89 -14.61 -2.84
C GLU A 42 -26.70 -14.39 -1.56
N ASN A 43 -28.01 -14.62 -1.65
CA ASN A 43 -28.87 -14.82 -0.49
C ASN A 43 -28.24 -15.90 0.39
N ALA A 44 -27.82 -15.51 1.58
CA ALA A 44 -27.18 -16.35 2.58
C ALA A 44 -28.03 -17.60 2.90
N THR A 45 -27.86 -18.67 2.14
CA THR A 45 -27.92 -20.00 2.71
C THR A 45 -26.68 -20.14 3.58
N LEU A 46 -26.90 -20.38 4.87
CA LEU A 46 -25.95 -20.47 6.00
C LEU A 46 -24.90 -21.60 5.84
N SER A 47 -24.43 -21.85 4.62
CA SER A 47 -23.61 -22.99 4.24
C SER A 47 -22.34 -22.58 3.48
N ASP A 48 -22.22 -21.31 3.07
CA ASP A 48 -21.07 -20.80 2.32
C ASP A 48 -20.23 -19.78 3.13
N GLU A 49 -20.20 -19.95 4.45
CA GLU A 49 -19.56 -19.02 5.39
C GLU A 49 -18.01 -19.17 5.42
N LYS A 50 -17.42 -19.95 4.52
CA LYS A 50 -16.01 -20.38 4.68
C LYS A 50 -15.13 -20.31 3.45
N ASP A 51 -15.66 -19.99 2.28
CA ASP A 51 -14.84 -19.82 1.10
C ASP A 51 -14.68 -18.34 0.75
N ASP A 52 -13.51 -17.79 1.11
CA ASP A 52 -13.08 -16.49 0.61
C ASP A 52 -13.21 -16.48 -0.91
N THR A 53 -13.86 -15.44 -1.42
CA THR A 53 -14.03 -15.25 -2.87
C THR A 53 -12.67 -15.24 -3.56
N GLU A 54 -12.61 -15.71 -4.81
CA GLU A 54 -11.37 -15.69 -5.60
C GLU A 54 -10.76 -14.27 -5.68
N LEU A 55 -11.62 -13.24 -5.64
CA LEU A 55 -11.22 -11.85 -5.60
C LEU A 55 -10.55 -11.45 -4.28
N GLN A 56 -11.05 -11.91 -3.13
CA GLN A 56 -10.43 -11.74 -1.81
C GLN A 56 -9.09 -12.48 -1.69
N ARG A 57 -8.93 -13.63 -2.36
CA ARG A 57 -7.66 -14.39 -2.34
C ARG A 57 -6.60 -13.78 -3.25
N SER A 58 -6.99 -13.21 -4.39
CA SER A 58 -6.05 -12.72 -5.40
C SER A 58 -5.69 -11.23 -5.27
N TYR A 59 -6.47 -10.41 -4.56
CA TYR A 59 -6.22 -8.96 -4.52
C TYR A 59 -4.86 -8.60 -3.89
N GLU A 60 -4.43 -9.29 -2.83
CA GLU A 60 -3.15 -9.00 -2.16
C GLU A 60 -1.97 -9.21 -3.12
N GLY A 61 -2.05 -10.27 -3.92
CA GLY A 61 -1.08 -10.56 -4.98
C GLY A 61 -1.07 -9.46 -6.05
N TRP A 62 -2.24 -9.03 -6.52
CA TRP A 62 -2.36 -7.95 -7.51
C TRP A 62 -1.86 -6.61 -6.98
N VAL A 63 -2.20 -6.24 -5.75
CA VAL A 63 -1.72 -5.02 -5.09
C VAL A 63 -0.20 -5.04 -4.92
N THR A 64 0.36 -6.18 -4.52
CA THR A 64 1.81 -6.36 -4.37
C THR A 64 2.54 -6.24 -5.71
N LEU A 65 2.02 -6.89 -6.75
CA LEU A 65 2.64 -6.88 -8.07
C LEU A 65 2.57 -5.50 -8.73
N THR A 66 1.40 -4.87 -8.71
CA THR A 66 1.22 -3.52 -9.28
C THR A 66 2.03 -2.48 -8.52
N GLY A 67 2.03 -2.53 -7.18
CA GLY A 67 2.85 -1.65 -6.33
C GLY A 67 4.35 -1.84 -6.57
N GLY A 68 4.82 -3.08 -6.62
CA GLY A 68 6.22 -3.42 -6.86
C GLY A 68 6.69 -2.98 -8.25
N VAL A 69 5.92 -3.27 -9.29
CA VAL A 69 6.23 -2.87 -10.68
C VAL A 69 6.25 -1.35 -10.82
N SER A 70 5.24 -0.65 -10.28
CA SER A 70 5.18 0.81 -10.32
C SER A 70 6.37 1.44 -9.58
N CYS A 71 6.75 0.90 -8.42
CA CYS A 71 7.89 1.39 -7.64
C CYS A 71 9.22 1.19 -8.37
N ALA A 72 9.45 -0.01 -8.91
CA ALA A 72 10.67 -0.33 -9.66
C ALA A 72 10.77 0.52 -10.94
N PHE A 73 9.68 0.67 -11.68
CA PHE A 73 9.62 1.47 -12.89
C PHE A 73 9.85 2.95 -12.60
N GLY A 74 9.15 3.50 -11.60
CA GLY A 74 9.33 4.89 -11.18
C GLY A 74 10.75 5.19 -10.69
N SER A 75 11.32 4.28 -9.90
CA SER A 75 12.72 4.40 -9.44
C SER A 75 13.71 4.32 -10.61
N GLY A 76 13.44 3.47 -11.60
CA GLY A 76 14.24 3.35 -12.82
C GLY A 76 14.21 4.64 -13.65
N ILE A 77 13.04 5.23 -13.86
CA ILE A 77 12.92 6.53 -14.55
C ILE A 77 13.65 7.62 -13.76
N ASN A 78 13.44 7.67 -12.43
CA ASN A 78 14.09 8.67 -11.60
C ASN A 78 15.62 8.57 -11.70
N PHE A 79 16.17 7.35 -11.71
CA PHE A 79 17.61 7.13 -11.91
C PHE A 79 18.11 7.63 -13.27
N LEU A 80 17.37 7.37 -14.35
CA LEU A 80 17.75 7.79 -15.71
C LEU A 80 17.64 9.32 -15.93
N VAL A 81 16.70 9.98 -15.25
CA VAL A 81 16.42 11.41 -15.42
C VAL A 81 17.25 12.28 -14.47
N THR A 82 17.49 11.84 -13.23
CA THR A 82 18.19 12.64 -12.20
C THR A 82 19.61 13.07 -12.60
N GLY A 83 20.23 12.35 -13.53
CA GLY A 83 21.57 12.66 -14.07
C GLY A 83 21.60 13.51 -15.34
N ARG A 84 20.45 13.94 -15.89
CA ARG A 84 20.37 14.88 -17.02
C ARG A 84 20.01 16.27 -16.51
#